data_AF-A0A7C7GB94-F1
#
_entry.id   AF-A0A7C7GB94-F1
#
_cell.length_a   1.000
_cell.length_b   1.000
_cell.length_c   1.000
_cell.angle_alpha   90.00
_cell.angle_beta   90.00
_cell.angle_gamma   90.00
#
_symmetry.space_group_name_H-M   'P 1'
#
loop_
_entity.id
_entity.type
_entity.pdbx_description
1 polymer ?
#
loop_
_entity_poly.entity_id
_entity_poly.type
_entity_poly.pdbx_seq_one_letter_code
_entity_poly.pdbx_strand_id
1 'polypeptide(L)'
;VRKSIGTNATLGIRISQTKINDFEHEWPGQVNDAKIIFSRIAEAGPDYIHISTHKGLVDVFDSKRNLASLAKEYSGITVIGCGGLHDHIKAQRVLEDGDADFIAIGKGALADSALPNKISAGTQPSEFNPEMISPVATISNTRNWKSKNL
;
A
#
# COMPACT_ATOMS: atom_id res chain seq x y z
N VAL A 1 14.27 18.09 -0.69
CA VAL A 1 14.27 17.03 -1.74
C VAL A 1 13.90 17.59 -3.11
N ARG A 2 12.68 18.13 -3.32
CA ARG A 2 12.24 18.65 -4.62
C ARG A 2 13.24 19.61 -5.29
N LYS A 3 13.76 20.61 -4.56
CA LYS A 3 14.79 21.55 -5.06
C LYS A 3 16.07 20.86 -5.57
N SER A 4 16.43 19.71 -4.99
CA SER A 4 17.66 18.98 -5.33
C SER A 4 17.49 18.07 -6.54
N ILE A 5 16.30 17.50 -6.76
CA ILE A 5 16.03 16.53 -7.83
C ILE A 5 15.36 17.16 -9.06
N GLY A 6 14.84 18.39 -8.93
CA GLY A 6 14.11 19.08 -9.99
C GLY A 6 12.67 18.57 -10.19
N THR A 7 12.04 19.03 -11.27
CA THR A 7 10.65 18.71 -11.64
C THR A 7 10.54 17.54 -12.61
N ASN A 8 11.66 17.10 -13.20
CA ASN A 8 11.66 15.98 -14.16
C ASN A 8 11.68 14.61 -13.48
N ALA A 9 11.95 14.55 -12.17
CA ALA A 9 11.98 13.33 -11.39
C ALA A 9 10.71 13.22 -10.53
N THR A 10 10.12 12.02 -10.48
CA THR A 10 9.00 11.74 -9.58
C THR A 10 9.45 11.73 -8.12
N LEU A 11 8.72 12.44 -7.26
CA LEU A 11 8.90 12.47 -5.81
C LEU A 11 7.66 11.91 -5.13
N GLY A 12 7.83 10.82 -4.38
CA GLY A 12 6.76 10.28 -3.53
C GLY A 12 7.01 10.53 -2.05
N ILE A 13 5.93 10.52 -1.28
CA ILE A 13 5.98 10.38 0.18
C ILE A 13 5.25 9.10 0.57
N ARG A 14 5.87 8.29 1.43
CA ARG A 14 5.21 7.12 2.04
C ARG A 14 4.96 7.39 3.52
N ILE A 15 3.73 7.20 3.97
CA ILE A 15 3.31 7.58 5.33
C ILE A 15 2.38 6.52 5.94
N SER A 16 2.53 6.30 7.25
CA SER A 16 1.62 5.51 8.08
C SER A 16 1.10 6.37 9.23
N GLN A 17 -0.12 6.10 9.68
CA GLN A 17 -0.58 6.59 10.98
C GLN A 17 -0.08 5.71 12.13
N THR A 18 0.01 4.40 11.91
CA THR A 18 0.52 3.46 12.92
C THR A 18 2.03 3.58 13.08
N LYS A 19 2.54 3.09 14.21
CA LYS A 19 3.95 3.15 14.57
C LYS A 19 4.52 1.74 14.70
N ILE A 20 5.81 1.58 14.49
CA ILE A 20 6.48 0.27 14.61
C ILE A 20 6.38 -0.32 16.03
N ASN A 21 6.26 0.53 17.04
CA ASN A 21 6.10 0.18 18.43
C ASN A 21 4.66 0.31 18.95
N ASP A 22 3.72 0.73 18.09
CA ASP A 22 2.30 0.88 18.43
C ASP A 22 1.46 0.70 17.15
N PHE A 23 1.07 -0.55 16.90
CA PHE A 23 0.29 -0.93 15.72
C PHE A 23 -1.17 -0.50 15.80
N GLU A 24 -1.65 -0.11 16.99
CA GLU A 24 -3.01 0.37 17.20
C GLU A 24 -3.12 1.89 17.16
N HIS A 25 -1.98 2.60 17.13
CA HIS A 25 -1.96 4.05 17.06
C HIS A 25 -2.76 4.61 15.87
N GLU A 26 -3.61 5.56 16.18
CA GLU A 26 -4.35 6.40 15.25
C GLU A 26 -4.07 7.86 15.56
N TRP A 27 -4.17 8.72 14.55
CA TRP A 27 -3.99 10.15 14.79
C TRP A 27 -5.07 10.67 15.76
N PRO A 28 -4.70 11.34 16.87
CA PRO A 28 -5.65 11.73 17.91
C PRO A 28 -6.77 12.66 17.43
N GLY A 29 -6.47 13.57 16.49
CA GLY A 29 -7.45 14.43 15.83
C GLY A 29 -8.16 13.77 14.65
N GLN A 30 -7.91 12.48 14.39
CA GLN A 30 -8.64 11.63 13.45
C GLN A 30 -8.74 12.26 12.05
N VAL A 31 -9.96 12.43 11.53
CA VAL A 31 -10.21 13.03 10.20
C VAL A 31 -9.66 14.45 10.10
N ASN A 32 -9.67 15.24 11.18
CA ASN A 32 -9.11 16.59 11.17
C ASN A 32 -7.59 16.55 11.01
N ASP A 33 -6.91 15.63 11.71
CA ASP A 33 -5.47 15.42 11.54
C ASP A 33 -5.17 14.93 10.13
N ALA A 34 -5.95 13.99 9.60
CA ALA A 34 -5.79 13.51 8.22
C ALA A 34 -5.89 14.64 7.20
N LYS A 35 -6.89 15.53 7.36
CA LYS A 35 -7.05 16.72 6.51
C LYS A 35 -5.81 17.61 6.57
N ILE A 36 -5.35 17.96 7.76
CA ILE A 36 -4.18 18.82 7.95
C ILE A 36 -2.94 18.16 7.33
N ILE A 37 -2.68 16.89 7.66
CA ILE A 37 -1.48 16.15 7.23
C ILE A 37 -1.43 16.02 5.71
N PHE A 38 -2.51 15.53 5.08
CA PHE A 38 -2.50 15.26 3.65
C PHE A 38 -2.50 16.53 2.80
N SER A 39 -3.21 17.59 3.23
CA SER A 39 -3.13 18.89 2.54
C SER A 39 -1.73 19.50 2.66
N ARG A 40 -1.10 19.44 3.82
CA ARG A 40 0.29 19.93 4.02
C ARG A 40 1.32 19.12 3.23
N ILE A 41 1.12 17.82 3.11
CA ILE A 41 1.96 16.97 2.25
C ILE A 41 1.81 17.40 0.79
N ALA A 42 0.59 17.63 0.29
CA ALA A 42 0.37 18.09 -1.08
C ALA A 42 1.02 19.45 -1.35
N GLU A 43 0.89 20.41 -0.43
CA GLU A 43 1.56 21.72 -0.51
C GLU A 43 3.09 21.63 -0.61
N ALA A 44 3.70 20.57 -0.05
CA ALA A 44 5.14 20.33 -0.18
C ALA A 44 5.57 19.85 -1.58
N GLY A 45 4.62 19.55 -2.47
CA GLY A 45 4.84 19.20 -3.87
C GLY A 45 5.43 17.81 -4.18
N PRO A 46 5.10 16.72 -3.45
CA PRO A 46 5.28 15.37 -3.99
C PRO A 46 4.27 15.12 -5.12
N ASP A 47 4.59 14.18 -6.00
CA ASP A 47 3.72 13.75 -7.09
C ASP A 47 2.72 12.67 -6.64
N TYR A 48 3.05 11.92 -5.58
CA TYR A 48 2.13 10.92 -5.00
C TYR A 48 2.31 10.72 -3.49
N ILE A 49 1.26 10.21 -2.86
CA ILE A 49 1.25 9.69 -1.48
C ILE A 49 1.07 8.18 -1.53
N HIS A 50 1.97 7.44 -0.91
CA HIS A 50 1.84 5.99 -0.70
C HIS A 50 1.44 5.72 0.75
N ILE A 51 0.22 5.24 0.94
CA ILE A 51 -0.29 4.89 2.26
C ILE A 51 0.30 3.57 2.72
N SER A 52 0.89 3.56 3.90
CA SER A 52 1.39 2.36 4.55
C SER A 52 0.54 2.06 5.78
N THR A 53 -0.10 0.89 5.80
CA THR A 53 -0.94 0.45 6.92
C THR A 53 -0.73 -1.03 7.18
N HIS A 54 -0.54 -1.37 8.45
CA HIS A 54 -0.45 -2.76 8.91
C HIS A 54 -1.82 -3.43 8.96
N LYS A 55 -2.89 -2.64 9.22
CA LYS A 55 -4.29 -3.08 9.29
C LYS A 55 -4.92 -3.28 7.89
N GLY A 56 -4.24 -2.82 6.85
CA GLY A 56 -4.81 -2.71 5.50
C GLY A 56 -5.67 -1.46 5.33
N LEU A 57 -6.26 -1.31 4.13
CA LEU A 57 -7.20 -0.22 3.83
C LEU A 57 -8.59 -0.51 4.42
N VAL A 58 -8.64 -0.62 5.74
CA VAL A 58 -9.89 -0.71 6.51
C VAL A 58 -10.40 0.69 6.83
N ASP A 59 -11.67 0.76 7.21
CA ASP A 59 -12.26 1.98 7.74
C ASP A 59 -11.51 2.45 8.98
N VAL A 60 -11.27 3.75 9.06
CA VAL A 60 -10.59 4.42 10.18
C VAL A 60 -11.50 5.48 10.78
N PHE A 61 -11.28 5.80 12.05
CA PHE A 61 -11.94 6.91 12.74
C PHE A 61 -13.48 6.84 12.78
N ASP A 62 -14.06 5.64 12.71
CA ASP A 62 -15.53 5.43 12.59
C ASP A 62 -16.19 6.25 11.45
N SER A 63 -15.39 6.58 10.41
CA SER A 63 -15.81 7.50 9.34
C SER A 63 -16.36 6.80 8.10
N LYS A 64 -16.38 5.46 8.09
CA LYS A 64 -16.67 4.61 6.92
C LYS A 64 -15.76 4.86 5.72
N ARG A 65 -14.54 5.31 6.00
CA ARG A 65 -13.52 5.67 5.03
C ARG A 65 -12.20 5.09 5.46
N ASN A 66 -11.41 4.63 4.51
CA ASN A 66 -10.03 4.23 4.77
C ASN A 66 -9.04 5.41 4.61
N LEU A 67 -7.81 5.17 5.04
CA LEU A 67 -6.77 6.20 5.03
C LEU A 67 -6.35 6.63 3.61
N ALA A 68 -6.50 5.76 2.60
CA ALA A 68 -6.21 6.13 1.21
C ALA A 68 -7.27 7.08 0.65
N SER A 69 -8.55 6.85 0.93
CA SER A 69 -9.61 7.76 0.49
C SER A 69 -9.53 9.13 1.18
N LEU A 70 -9.11 9.17 2.45
CA LEU A 70 -8.75 10.41 3.16
C LEU A 70 -7.58 11.14 2.51
N ALA A 71 -6.52 10.42 2.15
CA ALA A 71 -5.40 11.00 1.42
C ALA A 71 -5.84 11.54 0.06
N LYS A 72 -6.69 10.80 -0.66
CA LYS A 72 -7.16 11.17 -1.99
C LYS A 72 -7.97 12.47 -1.95
N GLU A 73 -8.93 12.55 -1.03
CA GLU A 73 -9.76 13.75 -0.84
C GLU A 73 -8.93 14.98 -0.44
N TYR A 74 -8.07 14.84 0.57
CA TYR A 74 -7.43 16.03 1.18
C TYR A 74 -6.12 16.45 0.53
N SER A 75 -5.48 15.58 -0.25
CA SER A 75 -4.28 15.94 -1.01
C SER A 75 -4.59 16.35 -2.45
N GLY A 76 -5.61 15.75 -3.07
CA GLY A 76 -5.92 15.94 -4.49
C GLY A 76 -4.86 15.40 -5.46
N ILE A 77 -3.84 14.68 -4.98
CA ILE A 77 -2.77 14.10 -5.82
C ILE A 77 -2.93 12.58 -5.97
N THR A 78 -2.01 11.94 -6.68
CA THR A 78 -2.00 10.49 -6.87
C THR A 78 -1.79 9.77 -5.53
N VAL A 79 -2.61 8.76 -5.26
CA VAL A 79 -2.53 7.93 -4.04
C VAL A 79 -2.28 6.47 -4.41
N ILE A 80 -1.29 5.88 -3.74
CA ILE A 80 -1.00 4.45 -3.81
C ILE A 80 -1.48 3.79 -2.51
N GLY A 81 -2.47 2.92 -2.64
CA GLY A 81 -2.98 2.08 -1.55
C GLY A 81 -2.07 0.88 -1.28
N CYS A 82 -1.85 0.52 -0.02
CA CYS A 82 -1.07 -0.65 0.37
C CYS A 82 -1.63 -1.27 1.65
N GLY A 83 -1.42 -2.59 1.81
CA GLY A 83 -1.74 -3.33 3.03
C GLY A 83 -2.89 -4.31 2.83
N GLY A 84 -2.61 -5.62 2.88
CA GLY A 84 -3.62 -6.66 2.73
C GLY A 84 -4.15 -6.89 1.30
N LEU A 85 -3.80 -6.06 0.33
CA LEU A 85 -4.34 -6.05 -1.05
C LEU A 85 -3.74 -7.12 -2.00
N HIS A 86 -3.30 -8.25 -1.45
CA HIS A 86 -2.94 -9.44 -2.24
C HIS A 86 -4.18 -10.26 -2.61
N ASP A 87 -5.29 -10.06 -1.90
CA ASP A 87 -6.64 -10.38 -2.34
C ASP A 87 -7.03 -9.42 -3.46
N HIS A 88 -7.04 -9.92 -4.70
CA HIS A 88 -7.26 -9.10 -5.88
C HIS A 88 -8.68 -8.53 -5.96
N ILE A 89 -9.68 -9.18 -5.35
CA ILE A 89 -11.06 -8.68 -5.30
C ILE A 89 -11.10 -7.40 -4.45
N LYS A 90 -10.44 -7.43 -3.27
CA LYS A 90 -10.32 -6.23 -2.43
C LYS A 90 -9.53 -5.13 -3.12
N ALA A 91 -8.43 -5.47 -3.80
CA ALA A 91 -7.62 -4.51 -4.54
C ALA A 91 -8.42 -3.83 -5.67
N GLN A 92 -9.19 -4.61 -6.43
CA GLN A 92 -10.05 -4.11 -7.49
C GLN A 92 -11.12 -3.15 -6.94
N ARG A 93 -11.77 -3.52 -5.83
CA ARG A 93 -12.80 -2.68 -5.21
C ARG A 93 -12.26 -1.33 -4.75
N VAL A 94 -11.07 -1.28 -4.13
CA VAL A 94 -10.41 -0.01 -3.74
C VAL A 94 -10.19 0.91 -4.94
N LEU A 95 -9.84 0.35 -6.10
CA LEU A 95 -9.66 1.13 -7.33
C LEU A 95 -11.01 1.60 -7.90
N GLU A 96 -12.02 0.72 -7.93
CA GLU A 96 -13.36 1.02 -8.44
C GLU A 96 -14.09 2.07 -7.58
N ASP A 97 -13.94 2.00 -6.26
CA ASP A 97 -14.52 2.95 -5.30
C ASP A 97 -13.78 4.32 -5.32
N GLY A 98 -12.63 4.41 -6.00
CA GLY A 98 -11.85 5.64 -6.14
C GLY A 98 -11.00 6.00 -4.92
N ASP A 99 -10.81 5.05 -4.00
CA ASP A 99 -10.06 5.25 -2.76
C ASP A 99 -8.54 5.39 -2.99
N ALA A 100 -8.03 4.86 -4.11
CA ALA A 100 -6.65 5.01 -4.55
C ALA A 100 -6.55 4.95 -6.09
N ASP A 101 -5.47 5.51 -6.65
CA ASP A 101 -5.19 5.42 -8.10
C ASP A 101 -4.38 4.17 -8.46
N PHE A 102 -3.55 3.71 -7.52
CA PHE A 102 -2.70 2.53 -7.69
C PHE A 102 -2.71 1.68 -6.43
N ILE A 103 -2.43 0.39 -6.60
CA ILE A 103 -2.27 -0.56 -5.51
C ILE A 103 -0.84 -1.10 -5.48
N ALA A 104 -0.21 -1.09 -4.30
CA ALA A 104 1.07 -1.75 -4.05
C ALA A 104 0.85 -3.13 -3.41
N ILE A 105 1.36 -4.18 -4.07
CA ILE A 105 1.26 -5.58 -3.62
C ILE A 105 2.65 -6.11 -3.28
N GLY A 106 2.91 -6.38 -2.00
CA GLY A 106 4.18 -6.96 -1.53
C GLY A 106 4.15 -8.48 -1.45
N LYS A 107 3.48 -9.03 -0.43
CA LYS A 107 3.45 -10.48 -0.15
C LYS A 107 3.01 -11.33 -1.35
N GLY A 108 1.96 -10.91 -2.07
CA GLY A 108 1.50 -11.62 -3.27
C GLY A 108 2.56 -11.68 -4.38
N ALA A 109 3.31 -10.59 -4.59
CA ALA A 109 4.38 -10.55 -5.60
C ALA A 109 5.59 -11.42 -5.21
N LEU A 110 5.87 -11.56 -3.91
CA LEU A 110 6.89 -12.51 -3.41
C LEU A 110 6.44 -13.96 -3.60
N ALA A 111 5.16 -14.24 -3.34
CA ALA A 111 4.58 -15.56 -3.51
C ALA A 111 4.55 -15.98 -4.98
N ASP A 112 4.18 -15.07 -5.88
CA ASP A 112 3.97 -15.35 -7.28
C ASP A 112 4.42 -14.17 -8.17
N SER A 113 5.57 -14.32 -8.83
CA SER A 113 6.06 -13.31 -9.76
C SER A 113 5.20 -13.17 -11.01
N ALA A 114 4.36 -14.17 -11.31
CA ALA A 114 3.39 -14.13 -12.41
C ALA A 114 2.04 -13.54 -11.97
N LEU A 115 1.92 -13.03 -10.74
CA LEU A 115 0.68 -12.46 -10.19
C LEU A 115 -0.06 -11.52 -11.15
N PRO A 116 0.58 -10.52 -11.80
CA PRO A 116 -0.14 -9.63 -12.73
C PRO A 116 -0.78 -10.38 -13.91
N ASN A 117 -0.03 -11.30 -14.50
CA ASN A 117 -0.48 -12.09 -15.65
C ASN A 117 -1.59 -13.08 -15.25
N LYS A 118 -1.47 -13.70 -14.07
CA LYS A 118 -2.48 -14.63 -13.56
C LYS A 118 -3.79 -13.93 -13.24
N ILE A 119 -3.75 -12.77 -12.56
CA ILE A 119 -4.94 -11.95 -12.32
C ILE A 119 -5.58 -11.55 -13.66
N SER A 120 -4.79 -11.07 -14.62
CA SER A 120 -5.28 -10.72 -15.95
C SER A 120 -5.92 -11.89 -16.70
N ALA A 121 -5.46 -13.12 -16.46
CA ALA A 121 -5.97 -14.35 -17.07
C ALA A 121 -7.10 -15.01 -16.26
N GLY A 122 -7.58 -14.38 -15.18
CA GLY A 122 -8.58 -14.98 -14.28
C GLY A 122 -8.11 -16.23 -13.53
N THR A 123 -6.79 -16.41 -13.42
CA THR A 123 -6.16 -17.54 -12.72
C THR A 123 -5.76 -17.13 -11.31
N GLN A 124 -6.01 -17.98 -10.32
CA GLN A 124 -5.64 -17.73 -8.93
C GLN A 124 -4.09 -17.68 -8.77
N PRO A 125 -3.51 -16.59 -8.25
CA PRO A 125 -2.09 -16.53 -7.90
C PRO A 125 -1.75 -17.45 -6.71
N SER A 126 -0.49 -17.87 -6.60
CA SER A 126 -0.04 -18.62 -5.43
C SER A 126 -0.12 -17.76 -4.16
N GLU A 127 -0.61 -18.35 -3.07
CA GLU A 127 -0.68 -17.67 -1.78
C GLU A 127 0.70 -17.52 -1.13
N PHE A 128 0.88 -16.44 -0.36
CA PHE A 128 2.12 -16.22 0.36
C PHE A 128 2.23 -17.12 1.59
N ASN A 129 3.28 -17.94 1.64
CA ASN A 129 3.69 -18.65 2.85
C ASN A 129 4.96 -17.98 3.42
N PRO A 130 4.99 -17.57 4.70
CA PRO A 130 6.18 -16.98 5.33
C PRO A 130 7.46 -17.82 5.21
N GLU A 131 7.34 -19.15 5.14
CA GLU A 131 8.48 -20.05 4.93
C GLU A 131 9.18 -19.83 3.59
N MET A 132 8.48 -19.28 2.59
CA MET A 132 9.08 -18.89 1.29
C MET A 132 10.24 -17.92 1.46
N ILE A 133 10.25 -17.11 2.51
CA ILE A 133 11.28 -16.09 2.75
C ILE A 133 12.12 -16.39 3.99
N SER A 134 12.00 -17.59 4.55
CA SER A 134 12.74 -18.01 5.74
C SER A 134 14.11 -18.61 5.36
N PRO A 135 15.16 -18.44 6.19
CA PRO A 135 15.23 -17.62 7.42
C PRO A 135 15.43 -16.12 7.16
N VAL A 136 15.81 -15.76 5.93
CA VAL A 136 16.02 -14.38 5.48
C VAL A 136 15.40 -14.23 4.10
N ALA A 137 14.76 -13.09 3.83
CA ALA A 137 14.09 -12.84 2.55
C ALA A 137 15.09 -12.75 1.40
N THR A 138 15.38 -13.89 0.78
CA THR A 138 16.29 -14.01 -0.37
C THR A 138 15.61 -14.77 -1.50
N ILE A 139 16.00 -14.45 -2.74
CA ILE A 139 15.52 -15.16 -3.94
C ILE A 139 15.82 -16.65 -3.85
N SER A 140 16.99 -17.02 -3.32
CA SER A 140 17.41 -18.43 -3.17
C SER A 140 16.50 -19.20 -2.21
N ASN A 141 16.13 -18.62 -1.06
CA ASN A 141 15.22 -19.26 -0.12
C ASN A 141 13.84 -19.48 -0.73
N THR A 142 13.31 -18.48 -1.44
CA THR A 142 12.03 -18.59 -2.14
C THR A 142 12.04 -19.66 -3.22
N ARG A 143 13.10 -19.74 -4.03
CA ARG A 143 13.24 -20.79 -5.05
C ARG A 143 13.34 -22.19 -4.42
N ASN A 144 14.14 -22.35 -3.38
CA ASN A 144 14.30 -23.63 -2.67
C ASN A 144 12.98 -24.08 -2.05
N TRP A 145 12.24 -23.18 -1.39
CA TRP A 145 10.93 -23.49 -0.84
C TRP A 145 9.96 -23.92 -1.94
N LYS A 146 9.89 -23.17 -3.04
CA LYS A 146 9.00 -23.51 -4.17
C LYS A 146 9.31 -24.90 -4.74
N SER A 147 10.58 -25.23 -4.98
CA SER A 147 10.98 -26.54 -5.53
C SER A 147 10.59 -27.76 -4.67
N LYS A 148 10.28 -27.54 -3.39
CA LYS A 148 9.92 -28.59 -2.45
C LYS A 148 8.40 -28.68 -2.20
N ASN A 149 7.65 -27.64 -2.55
CA ASN A 149 6.25 -27.47 -2.12
C ASN A 149 5.27 -27.20 -3.27
N LEU A 150 5.77 -26.90 -4.48
CA LEU A 150 4.99 -26.68 -5.71
C LEU A 150 5.51 -27.60 -6.82
#